data_AF-A0A804NRJ7-F1
#
_entry.id   AF-A0A804NRJ7-F1
#
_cell.length_a   1.000
_cell.length_b   1.000
_cell.length_c   1.000
_cell.angle_alpha   90.00
_cell.angle_beta   90.00
_cell.angle_gamma   90.00
#
_symmetry.space_group_name_H-M   'P 1'
#
loop_
_entity.id
_entity.type
_entity.pdbx_description
1 polymer ?
#
loop_
_entity_poly.entity_id
_entity_poly.type
_entity_poly.pdbx_seq_one_letter_code
_entity_poly.pdbx_strand_id
1 'polypeptide(L)'
;MCIFSLALGPGEEPITFVGKTAGKIVPARGPNDFGWDPVFQPDGFEQTYAEMPKSVKNEISHRGKALALVKEHFASASYIVQSDDSA
;
A
#
# COMPACT_ATOMS: atom_id res chain seq x y z
N MET A 1 -4.08 2.18 -7.36
CA MET A 1 -2.85 2.96 -7.08
C MET A 1 -2.92 3.47 -5.65
N CYS A 2 -1.81 3.47 -4.90
CA CYS A 2 -1.71 4.03 -3.56
C CYS A 2 -0.55 5.01 -3.51
N ILE A 3 -0.67 6.07 -2.73
CA ILE A 3 0.36 7.08 -2.52
C ILE A 3 0.54 7.28 -1.02
N PHE A 4 1.78 7.19 -0.54
CA PHE A 4 2.19 7.73 0.74
C PHE A 4 3.09 8.93 0.47
N SER A 5 2.94 10.01 1.22
CA SER A 5 3.82 11.18 1.13
C SER A 5 4.33 11.52 2.53
N LEU A 6 5.65 11.72 2.64
CA LEU A 6 6.34 12.06 3.87
C LEU A 6 6.87 13.48 3.77
N ALA A 7 6.38 14.38 4.62
CA ALA A 7 6.96 15.71 4.81
C ALA A 7 7.80 15.71 6.09
N LEU A 8 9.06 16.16 6.00
CA LEU A 8 9.98 16.19 7.14
C LEU A 8 9.86 17.47 7.98
N GLY A 9 9.22 18.51 7.42
CA GLY A 9 8.98 19.77 8.12
C GLY A 9 8.18 20.75 7.27
N PRO A 10 7.78 21.89 7.84
CA PRO A 10 7.10 22.95 7.11
C PRO A 10 7.93 23.45 5.93
N GLY A 11 7.34 23.50 4.73
CA GLY A 11 7.99 24.00 3.53
C GLY A 11 8.93 23.04 2.82
N GLU A 12 9.19 21.85 3.38
CA GLU A 12 9.91 20.80 2.67
C GLU A 12 9.00 20.08 1.68
N GLU A 13 9.51 19.86 0.46
CA GLU A 13 8.79 19.11 -0.57
C GLU A 13 8.59 17.65 -0.11
N PRO A 14 7.35 17.12 -0.09
CA PRO A 14 7.10 15.79 0.40
C PRO A 14 7.72 14.69 -0.47
N ILE A 15 8.42 13.76 0.17
CA ILE A 15 8.91 12.54 -0.49
C ILE A 15 7.69 11.64 -0.75
N THR A 16 7.43 11.33 -2.02
CA THR A 16 6.21 10.64 -2.44
C THR A 16 6.51 9.22 -2.93
N PHE A 17 5.85 8.25 -2.33
CA PHE A 17 5.99 6.82 -2.61
C PHE A 17 4.74 6.29 -3.29
N VAL A 18 4.92 5.72 -4.48
CA VAL A 18 3.80 5.34 -5.36
C VAL A 18 3.78 3.84 -5.58
N GLY A 19 2.74 3.19 -5.04
CA GLY A 19 2.49 1.78 -5.29
C GLY A 19 1.39 1.57 -6.32
N LYS A 20 1.64 0.65 -7.26
CA LYS A 20 0.70 0.32 -8.34
C LYS A 20 0.57 -1.19 -8.48
N THR A 21 -0.64 -1.62 -8.79
CA THR A 21 -0.93 -3.00 -9.21
C THR A 21 -1.83 -2.90 -10.42
N ALA A 22 -1.37 -3.46 -11.53
CA ALA A 22 -2.15 -3.60 -12.75
C ALA A 22 -3.13 -4.77 -12.60
N GLY A 23 -4.20 -4.74 -13.39
CA GLY A 23 -5.31 -5.65 -13.26
C GLY A 23 -6.49 -5.20 -14.11
N LYS A 24 -7.60 -5.92 -13.97
CA LYS A 24 -8.83 -5.71 -14.72
C LYS A 24 -10.03 -5.63 -13.79
N ILE A 25 -11.02 -4.84 -14.20
CA ILE A 25 -12.34 -4.84 -13.57
C ILE A 25 -13.12 -6.05 -14.08
N VAL A 26 -13.68 -6.82 -13.16
CA VAL A 26 -14.39 -8.08 -13.42
C VAL A 26 -15.72 -8.10 -12.68
N PRO A 27 -16.67 -8.98 -13.04
CA PRO A 27 -17.84 -9.24 -12.21
C PRO A 27 -17.43 -9.59 -10.78
N ALA A 28 -18.18 -9.07 -9.81
CA ALA A 28 -17.85 -9.18 -8.40
C ALA A 28 -17.74 -10.64 -7.94
N ARG A 29 -16.67 -10.99 -7.22
CA ARG A 29 -16.46 -12.30 -6.59
C ARG A 29 -15.87 -12.13 -5.19
N GLY A 30 -16.10 -13.11 -4.30
CA GLY A 30 -15.64 -13.07 -2.92
C GLY A 30 -16.47 -12.14 -2.00
N PRO A 31 -16.06 -11.98 -0.73
CA PRO A 31 -16.76 -11.19 0.29
C PRO A 31 -16.75 -9.68 0.00
N ASN A 32 -17.84 -8.98 0.29
CA ASN A 32 -17.95 -7.52 0.09
C ASN A 32 -17.49 -6.71 1.31
N ASP A 33 -16.41 -7.14 1.95
CA ASP A 33 -15.98 -6.60 3.25
C ASP A 33 -15.18 -5.30 3.11
N PHE A 34 -14.60 -5.04 1.93
CA PHE A 34 -13.72 -3.90 1.72
C PHE A 34 -13.81 -3.32 0.31
N GLY A 35 -14.59 -2.24 0.17
CA GLY A 35 -14.58 -1.37 -1.00
C GLY A 35 -14.76 -2.12 -2.33
N TRP A 36 -13.81 -1.90 -3.25
CA TRP A 36 -13.83 -2.45 -4.60
C TRP A 36 -13.08 -3.77 -4.75
N ASP A 37 -12.60 -4.36 -3.64
CA ASP A 37 -11.88 -5.63 -3.66
C ASP A 37 -12.59 -6.73 -4.47
N PRO A 38 -13.94 -6.86 -4.43
CA PRO A 38 -14.64 -7.91 -5.17
C PRO A 38 -14.58 -7.76 -6.69
N VAL A 39 -14.33 -6.56 -7.21
CA VAL A 39 -14.40 -6.27 -8.66
C VAL A 39 -13.03 -6.09 -9.32
N PHE A 40 -11.93 -6.20 -8.57
CA PHE A 40 -10.59 -6.02 -9.10
C PHE A 40 -9.78 -7.33 -9.05
N GLN A 41 -9.41 -7.82 -10.23
CA GLN A 41 -8.50 -8.97 -10.40
C GLN A 41 -7.12 -8.44 -10.80
N PRO A 42 -6.08 -8.58 -9.96
CA PRO A 42 -4.72 -8.18 -10.32
C PRO A 42 -4.15 -9.09 -11.40
N ASP A 43 -3.27 -8.55 -12.25
CA ASP A 43 -2.61 -9.32 -13.30
C ASP A 43 -1.76 -10.45 -12.69
N GLY A 44 -1.79 -11.63 -13.34
CA GLY A 44 -1.10 -12.83 -12.88
C GLY A 44 -1.88 -13.66 -11.85
N PHE A 45 -3.07 -13.22 -11.43
CA PHE A 45 -3.94 -13.97 -10.52
C PHE A 45 -5.34 -14.14 -11.13
N GLU A 46 -6.01 -15.25 -10.79
CA GLU A 46 -7.42 -15.49 -11.16
C GLU A 46 -8.41 -15.00 -10.11
N GLN A 47 -7.92 -14.77 -8.89
CA GLN A 47 -8.69 -14.27 -7.77
C GLN A 47 -8.84 -12.76 -7.84
N THR A 48 -10.00 -12.26 -7.44
CA THR A 48 -10.16 -10.85 -7.05
C THR A 48 -9.46 -10.58 -5.72
N TYR A 49 -9.22 -9.32 -5.38
CA TYR A 49 -8.66 -8.98 -4.05
C TYR A 49 -9.52 -9.49 -2.89
N ALA A 50 -10.84 -9.60 -3.06
CA ALA A 50 -11.74 -10.12 -2.02
C ALA A 50 -11.56 -11.63 -1.80
N GLU A 51 -11.21 -12.37 -2.85
CA GLU A 51 -10.97 -13.83 -2.78
C GLU A 51 -9.58 -14.17 -2.24
N MET A 52 -8.67 -13.19 -2.13
CA MET A 52 -7.30 -13.41 -1.68
C MET A 52 -7.16 -13.45 -0.16
N PRO A 53 -6.27 -14.32 0.38
CA PRO A 53 -5.82 -14.18 1.76
C PRO A 53 -5.23 -12.79 2.01
N LYS A 54 -5.50 -12.21 3.19
CA LYS A 54 -5.04 -10.87 3.55
C LYS A 54 -3.52 -10.72 3.46
N SER A 55 -2.74 -11.75 3.79
CA SER A 55 -1.28 -11.74 3.68
C SER A 55 -0.81 -11.54 2.24
N VAL A 56 -1.34 -12.34 1.30
CA VAL A 56 -1.02 -12.25 -0.13
C VAL A 56 -1.44 -10.90 -0.70
N LYS A 57 -2.66 -10.45 -0.39
CA LYS A 57 -3.14 -9.13 -0.81
C LYS A 57 -2.23 -8.02 -0.28
N ASN A 58 -1.82 -8.06 0.99
CA ASN A 58 -0.96 -7.06 1.59
C ASN A 58 0.43 -7.01 0.96
N GLU A 59 0.93 -8.11 0.43
CA GLU A 59 2.21 -8.17 -0.28
C GLU A 59 2.10 -7.56 -1.69
N ILE A 60 1.08 -7.94 -2.46
CA ILE A 60 1.01 -7.58 -3.89
C ILE A 60 0.19 -6.31 -4.20
N SER A 61 -0.59 -5.81 -3.24
CA SER A 61 -1.47 -4.67 -3.46
C SER A 61 -0.69 -3.37 -3.68
N HIS A 62 -1.35 -2.42 -4.35
CA HIS A 62 -0.88 -1.05 -4.51
C HIS A 62 -0.47 -0.42 -3.17
N ARG A 63 -1.20 -0.68 -2.07
CA ARG A 63 -0.83 -0.20 -0.73
C ARG A 63 0.43 -0.89 -0.20
N GLY A 64 0.48 -2.22 -0.29
CA GLY A 64 1.64 -3.03 0.10
C GLY A 64 2.93 -2.54 -0.56
N LYS A 65 2.88 -2.36 -1.88
CA LYS A 65 4.00 -1.85 -2.68
C LYS A 65 4.41 -0.43 -2.29
N ALA A 66 3.44 0.46 -2.06
CA ALA A 66 3.75 1.84 -1.64
C ALA A 66 4.42 1.84 -0.25
N LEU A 67 3.94 1.01 0.67
CA LEU A 67 4.52 0.88 2.01
C LEU A 67 5.90 0.20 1.98
N ALA A 68 6.14 -0.73 1.06
CA ALA A 68 7.47 -1.32 0.88
C ALA A 68 8.52 -0.25 0.53
N LEU A 69 8.17 0.69 -0.35
CA LEU A 69 9.03 1.84 -0.67
C LEU A 69 9.27 2.75 0.55
N VAL A 70 8.24 3.00 1.35
CA VAL A 70 8.38 3.75 2.61
C VAL A 70 9.34 3.04 3.57
N LYS A 71 9.21 1.71 3.71
CA LYS A 71 10.11 0.90 4.56
C LYS A 71 11.55 0.95 4.06
N GLU A 72 11.76 0.82 2.76
CA GLU A 72 13.10 0.92 2.14
C GLU A 72 13.71 2.30 2.36
N HIS A 73 12.91 3.36 2.24
CA HIS A 73 13.33 4.72 2.54
C HIS A 73 13.76 4.87 4.00
N PHE A 74 12.95 4.42 4.96
CA PHE A 74 13.33 4.48 6.37
C PHE A 74 14.52 3.59 6.74
N ALA A 75 14.74 2.48 6.04
CA ALA A 75 15.89 1.61 6.28
C ALA A 75 17.20 2.20 5.73
N SER A 76 17.12 2.95 4.63
CA SER A 76 18.27 3.59 3.99
C SER A 76 18.58 4.97 4.55
N ALA A 77 17.56 5.72 4.95
CA ALA A 77 17.68 7.03 5.55
C ALA A 77 17.88 6.90 7.06
N SER A 78 19.00 7.41 7.56
CA SER A 78 19.39 7.36 8.98
C SER A 78 18.61 8.38 9.83
N TYR A 79 17.28 8.28 9.84
CA TYR A 79 16.43 9.11 10.69
C TYR A 79 16.67 8.82 12.17
N ILE A 80 16.66 9.87 12.99
CA ILE A 80 16.64 9.75 14.44
C ILE A 80 15.18 9.79 14.86
N VAL A 81 14.70 8.72 15.49
CA VAL A 81 13.35 8.66 16.05
C VAL A 81 13.36 9.44 17.35
N GLN A 82 12.64 10.56 17.41
CA GLN A 82 12.32 11.20 18.68
C GLN A 82 11.20 10.38 19.33
N SER A 83 11.50 9.73 20.47
CA SER A 83 10.45 9.24 21.35
C SER A 83 9.99 10.42 22.22
N ASP A 84 8.69 10.70 22.19
CA ASP A 84 8.10 11.51 23.24
C ASP A 84 8.02 10.64 24.49
N ASP A 85 9.02 10.71 25.38
CA ASP A 85 8.99 10.08 26.70
C ASP A 85 8.01 10.81 27.66
N SER A 86 6.97 11.45 27.11
CA SER A 86 5.89 12.12 27.85
C SER A 86 4.78 11.12 28.15
N ALA A 87 5.06 10.17 29.04
CA ALA A 87 4.02 9.45 29.78
C ALA A 87 3.74 10.19 31.10
#